data_AF-A0AAW9AMC0-F1
#
_entry.id   AF-A0AAW9AMC0-F1
#
_cell.length_a   1.000
_cell.length_b   1.000
_cell.length_c   1.000
_cell.angle_alpha   90.00
_cell.angle_beta   90.00
_cell.angle_gamma   90.00
#
_symmetry.space_group_name_H-M   'P 1'
#
loop_
_entity.id
_entity.type
_entity.pdbx_description
1 polymer ?
#
loop_
_entity_poly.entity_id
_entity_poly.type
_entity_poly.pdbx_seq_one_letter_code
_entity_poly.pdbx_strand_id
1 'polypeptide(L)'
;MDWLDTTTLFFGSLIANTLASLSGGGAGLLQFPLLIFLGLPFSVALGTHKVASVALGLGAASTHLRSGTIKWKIALYLILSGSIGVILGANLIVQIPDGIAEKMLGTMILALGIYSRFKTSLGQAEVIRNRHPIGWVIGGIGLLFIGIINGSLTAGSGLLVTLFLVRWFGYDYKQAVAYTMICVGLFWNGIGGIAVVQAGAPIHWAWLPVLLLSSFLGGSLGAWAATRYSNRVIKVAFEILTFAVGIKLLV
;
A
#
# COMPACT_ATOMS: atom_id res chain seq x y z
N MET A 1 23.89 4.56 -12.30
CA MET A 1 23.66 4.41 -10.85
C MET A 1 24.95 3.90 -10.26
N ASP A 2 25.46 4.54 -9.22
CA ASP A 2 26.59 3.99 -8.49
C ASP A 2 26.17 2.70 -7.76
N TRP A 3 27.16 1.83 -7.51
CA TRP A 3 26.95 0.55 -6.83
C TRP A 3 26.35 0.73 -5.42
N LEU A 4 26.71 1.82 -4.74
CA LEU A 4 26.20 2.17 -3.42
C LEU A 4 24.72 2.54 -3.46
N ASP A 5 24.28 3.30 -4.46
CA ASP A 5 22.87 3.66 -4.63
C ASP A 5 22.02 2.45 -4.97
N THR A 6 22.54 1.56 -5.84
CA THR A 6 21.85 0.33 -6.25
C THR A 6 21.65 -0.60 -5.07
N THR A 7 22.67 -0.74 -4.23
CA THR A 7 22.63 -1.57 -3.02
C THR A 7 21.65 -0.99 -1.99
N THR A 8 21.71 0.33 -1.76
CA THR A 8 20.81 1.04 -0.86
C THR A 8 19.35 0.93 -1.32
N LEU A 9 19.11 1.12 -2.62
CA LEU A 9 17.80 0.98 -3.23
C LEU A 9 17.26 -0.44 -3.05
N PHE A 10 18.07 -1.47 -3.33
CA PHE A 10 17.66 -2.86 -3.20
C PHE A 10 17.27 -3.21 -1.76
N PHE A 11 18.16 -3.01 -0.79
CA PHE A 11 17.91 -3.38 0.61
C PHE A 11 16.85 -2.50 1.26
N GLY A 12 16.87 -1.19 1.00
CA GLY A 12 15.85 -0.27 1.51
C GLY A 12 14.46 -0.63 1.00
N SER A 13 14.34 -0.90 -0.31
CA SER A 13 13.09 -1.34 -0.92
C SER A 13 12.66 -2.73 -0.44
N LEU A 14 13.58 -3.68 -0.29
CA LEU A 14 13.28 -5.01 0.23
C LEU A 14 12.70 -4.96 1.66
N ILE A 15 13.34 -4.20 2.55
CA ILE A 15 12.88 -4.01 3.94
C ILE A 15 11.52 -3.31 3.95
N ALA A 16 11.38 -2.23 3.18
CA ALA A 16 10.13 -1.49 3.06
C ALA A 16 8.97 -2.39 2.61
N ASN A 17 9.17 -3.18 1.55
CA ASN A 17 8.17 -4.08 0.99
C ASN A 17 7.86 -5.27 1.90
N THR A 18 8.86 -5.78 2.63
CA THR A 18 8.65 -6.83 3.65
C THR A 18 7.73 -6.33 4.75
N LEU A 19 8.02 -5.16 5.34
CA LEU A 19 7.19 -4.57 6.40
C LEU A 19 5.80 -4.17 5.89
N ALA A 20 5.72 -3.72 4.65
CA ALA A 20 4.46 -3.41 4.00
C ALA A 20 3.55 -4.62 3.82
N SER A 21 4.10 -5.73 3.32
CA SER A 21 3.32 -6.97 3.18
C SER A 21 2.93 -7.53 4.54
N LEU A 22 3.84 -7.42 5.53
CA LEU A 22 3.61 -7.86 6.90
C LEU A 22 2.48 -7.09 7.60
N SER A 23 2.38 -5.78 7.36
CA SER A 23 1.38 -4.89 7.97
C SER A 23 0.06 -4.78 7.18
N GLY A 24 -0.07 -5.48 6.05
CA GLY A 24 -1.31 -5.50 5.29
C GLY A 24 -1.43 -4.45 4.18
N GLY A 25 -0.33 -4.08 3.53
CA GLY A 25 -0.33 -3.37 2.24
C GLY A 25 0.24 -1.96 2.30
N GLY A 26 1.07 -1.65 3.30
CA GLY A 26 1.65 -0.33 3.54
C GLY A 26 2.83 0.05 2.64
N ALA A 27 2.94 -0.45 1.41
CA ALA A 27 4.17 -0.37 0.61
C ALA A 27 4.63 1.06 0.34
N GLY A 28 3.67 1.92 -0.02
CA GLY A 28 3.93 3.33 -0.24
C GLY A 28 4.29 4.10 1.03
N LEU A 29 4.13 3.56 2.24
CA LEU A 29 4.53 4.29 3.45
C LEU A 29 6.05 4.44 3.56
N LEU A 30 6.81 3.56 2.90
CA LEU A 30 8.24 3.41 3.14
C LEU A 30 9.04 3.45 1.83
N GLN A 31 8.66 2.63 0.85
CA GLN A 31 9.38 2.59 -0.41
C GLN A 31 9.22 3.90 -1.18
N PHE A 32 8.03 4.49 -1.19
CA PHE A 32 7.79 5.73 -1.94
C PHE A 32 8.60 6.91 -1.37
N PRO A 33 8.60 7.18 -0.04
CA PRO A 33 9.50 8.17 0.56
C PRO A 33 10.99 7.84 0.37
N LEU A 34 11.39 6.57 0.39
CA LEU A 34 12.77 6.19 0.08
C LEU A 34 13.20 6.66 -1.32
N LEU A 35 12.32 6.52 -2.32
CA LEU A 35 12.62 7.01 -3.68
C LEU A 35 12.81 8.53 -3.71
N ILE A 36 11.98 9.26 -2.98
CA ILE A 36 12.08 10.72 -2.85
C ILE A 36 13.39 11.11 -2.15
N PHE A 37 13.75 10.42 -1.06
CA PHE A 37 14.99 10.66 -0.33
C PHE A 37 16.25 10.34 -1.13
N LEU A 38 16.16 9.46 -2.12
CA LEU A 38 17.24 9.17 -3.06
C LEU A 38 17.26 10.14 -4.27
N GLY A 39 16.42 11.18 -4.24
CA GLY A 39 16.48 12.31 -5.18
C GLY A 39 15.48 12.27 -6.34
N LEU A 40 14.54 11.32 -6.36
CA LEU A 40 13.48 11.35 -7.39
C LEU A 40 12.43 12.42 -7.05
N PRO A 41 12.00 13.25 -8.02
CA PRO A 41 10.87 14.14 -7.82
C PRO A 41 9.60 13.34 -7.48
N PHE A 42 8.66 13.97 -6.77
CA PHE A 42 7.49 13.29 -6.22
C PHE A 42 6.71 12.49 -7.27
N SER A 43 6.40 13.12 -8.40
CA SER A 43 5.64 12.50 -9.50
C SER A 43 6.37 11.30 -10.10
N VAL A 44 7.69 11.39 -10.28
CA VAL A 44 8.53 10.31 -10.82
C VAL A 44 8.61 9.14 -9.84
N ALA A 45 8.82 9.46 -8.56
CA ALA A 45 8.83 8.49 -7.48
C ALA A 45 7.47 7.76 -7.37
N LEU A 46 6.36 8.48 -7.52
CA LEU A 46 5.00 7.92 -7.46
C LEU A 46 4.77 6.91 -8.59
N GLY A 47 5.05 7.31 -9.83
CA GLY A 47 4.91 6.44 -11.00
C GLY A 47 5.79 5.19 -10.89
N THR A 48 7.07 5.39 -10.56
CA THR A 48 8.05 4.29 -10.39
C THR A 48 7.65 3.33 -9.28
N HIS A 49 7.20 3.86 -8.12
CA HIS A 49 6.74 3.05 -7.00
C HIS A 49 5.46 2.28 -7.31
N LYS A 50 4.50 2.86 -8.04
CA LYS A 50 3.27 2.15 -8.41
C LYS A 50 3.55 0.92 -9.26
N VAL A 51 4.45 1.04 -10.24
CA VAL A 51 4.90 -0.12 -11.04
C VAL A 51 5.58 -1.16 -10.15
N ALA A 52 6.50 -0.76 -9.28
CA ALA A 52 7.17 -1.68 -8.35
C ALA A 52 6.19 -2.37 -7.39
N SER A 53 5.14 -1.67 -6.96
CA SER A 53 4.13 -2.20 -6.04
C SER A 53 3.27 -3.30 -6.65
N VAL A 54 3.14 -3.35 -7.98
CA VAL A 54 2.51 -4.50 -8.67
C VAL A 54 3.31 -5.78 -8.39
N ALA A 55 4.64 -5.70 -8.44
CA ALA A 55 5.51 -6.85 -8.14
C ALA A 55 5.41 -7.28 -6.67
N LEU A 56 5.30 -6.33 -5.74
CA LEU A 56 4.94 -6.64 -4.34
C LEU A 56 3.61 -7.40 -4.25
N GLY A 57 2.57 -6.89 -4.92
CA GLY A 57 1.26 -7.52 -4.97
C GLY A 57 1.33 -8.96 -5.46
N LEU A 58 2.08 -9.20 -6.54
CA LEU A 58 2.35 -10.56 -7.06
C LEU A 58 3.07 -11.44 -6.03
N GLY A 59 4.15 -10.93 -5.44
CA GLY A 59 4.94 -11.66 -4.45
C GLY A 59 4.11 -12.08 -3.23
N ALA A 60 3.33 -11.15 -2.67
CA ALA A 60 2.45 -11.41 -1.54
C ALA A 60 1.25 -12.30 -1.91
N ALA A 61 0.61 -12.05 -3.06
CA ALA A 61 -0.51 -12.85 -3.54
C ALA A 61 -0.11 -14.32 -3.77
N SER A 62 1.12 -14.58 -4.27
CA SER A 62 1.61 -15.95 -4.47
C SER A 62 1.65 -16.78 -3.17
N THR A 63 1.88 -16.13 -2.03
CA THR A 63 1.87 -16.75 -0.70
C THR A 63 0.43 -16.96 -0.19
N HIS A 64 -0.47 -16.01 -0.43
CA HIS A 64 -1.84 -16.06 0.08
C HIS A 64 -2.80 -16.91 -0.77
N LEU A 65 -2.68 -16.89 -2.10
CA LEU A 65 -3.58 -17.61 -3.02
C LEU A 65 -3.56 -19.13 -2.80
N ARG A 66 -2.42 -19.67 -2.33
CA ARG A 66 -2.29 -21.10 -1.99
C ARG A 66 -3.17 -21.53 -0.82
N SER A 67 -3.70 -20.61 -0.03
CA SER A 67 -4.57 -20.92 1.12
C SER A 67 -6.06 -21.12 0.77
N GLY A 68 -6.50 -20.76 -0.45
CA GLY A 68 -7.91 -20.92 -0.86
C GLY A 68 -8.92 -20.00 -0.17
N THR A 69 -8.47 -18.99 0.57
CA THR A 69 -9.32 -18.13 1.43
C THR A 69 -10.03 -16.97 0.71
N ILE A 70 -9.72 -16.74 -0.56
CA ILE A 70 -10.20 -15.60 -1.35
C ILE A 70 -11.46 -15.95 -2.12
N LYS A 71 -12.54 -15.20 -1.88
CA LYS A 71 -13.76 -15.26 -2.68
C LYS A 71 -13.68 -14.21 -3.79
N TRP A 72 -13.56 -14.64 -5.04
CA TRP A 72 -13.37 -13.76 -6.19
C TRP A 72 -14.47 -12.73 -6.40
N LYS A 73 -15.73 -13.04 -6.04
CA LYS A 73 -16.82 -12.05 -6.08
C LYS A 73 -16.55 -10.83 -5.20
N ILE A 74 -15.97 -11.05 -4.01
CA ILE A 74 -15.61 -9.97 -3.09
C ILE A 74 -14.39 -9.24 -3.63
N ALA A 75 -13.38 -9.96 -4.12
CA ALA A 75 -12.20 -9.33 -4.73
C ALA A 75 -12.59 -8.42 -5.90
N LEU A 76 -13.47 -8.89 -6.81
CA LEU A 76 -13.94 -8.11 -7.94
C LEU A 76 -14.68 -6.84 -7.49
N TYR A 77 -15.54 -6.94 -6.48
CA TYR A 77 -16.20 -5.78 -5.89
C TYR A 77 -15.18 -4.75 -5.36
N LEU A 78 -14.15 -5.20 -4.60
CA LEU A 78 -13.11 -4.31 -4.09
C LEU A 78 -12.31 -3.65 -5.22
N ILE A 79 -11.94 -4.42 -6.24
CA ILE A 79 -11.24 -3.92 -7.42
C ILE A 79 -12.06 -2.82 -8.08
N LEU A 80 -13.31 -3.09 -8.43
CA LEU A 80 -14.16 -2.15 -9.16
C LEU A 80 -14.45 -0.88 -8.35
N SER A 81 -14.86 -1.01 -7.08
CA SER A 81 -15.23 0.14 -6.26
C SER A 81 -14.09 1.14 -6.06
N GLY A 82 -12.87 0.66 -5.80
CA GLY A 82 -11.74 1.57 -5.59
C GLY A 82 -11.02 2.00 -6.86
N SER A 83 -11.11 1.24 -7.96
CA SER A 83 -10.42 1.61 -9.22
C SER A 83 -10.86 2.98 -9.74
N ILE A 84 -12.15 3.32 -9.59
CA ILE A 84 -12.66 4.66 -9.94
C ILE A 84 -11.93 5.72 -9.11
N GLY A 85 -11.86 5.52 -7.80
CA GLY A 85 -11.15 6.42 -6.90
C GLY A 85 -9.66 6.53 -7.25
N VAL A 86 -9.00 5.41 -7.55
CA VAL A 86 -7.58 5.37 -7.94
C VAL A 86 -7.31 6.23 -9.16
N ILE A 87 -8.15 6.12 -10.20
CA ILE A 87 -8.01 6.93 -11.42
C ILE A 87 -8.21 8.41 -11.09
N LEU A 88 -9.23 8.76 -10.29
CA LEU A 88 -9.45 10.13 -9.86
C LEU A 88 -8.27 10.69 -9.07
N GLY A 89 -7.79 9.95 -8.07
CA GLY A 89 -6.65 10.35 -7.24
C GLY A 89 -5.36 10.54 -8.05
N ALA A 90 -5.12 9.65 -9.02
CA ALA A 90 -3.97 9.73 -9.93
C ALA A 90 -4.00 11.01 -10.78
N ASN A 91 -5.16 11.41 -11.29
CA ASN A 91 -5.29 12.63 -12.10
C ASN A 91 -5.23 13.91 -11.24
N LEU A 92 -5.67 13.83 -9.98
CA LEU A 92 -5.62 14.97 -9.05
C LEU A 92 -4.19 15.26 -8.58
N ILE A 93 -3.41 14.24 -8.22
CA ILE A 93 -2.11 14.45 -7.59
C ILE A 93 -1.06 15.06 -8.53
N VAL A 94 -1.13 14.77 -9.83
CA VAL A 94 -0.18 15.32 -10.81
C VAL A 94 -0.37 16.83 -11.03
N GLN A 95 -1.51 17.38 -10.61
CA GLN A 95 -1.78 18.83 -10.63
C GLN A 95 -1.29 19.54 -9.36
N ILE A 96 -0.89 18.81 -8.33
CA ILE A 96 -0.44 19.36 -7.05
C ILE A 96 1.09 19.55 -7.11
N PRO A 97 1.62 20.73 -6.72
CA PRO A 97 3.07 20.92 -6.64
C PRO A 97 3.75 19.92 -5.72
N ASP A 98 4.90 19.38 -6.15
CA ASP A 98 5.65 18.32 -5.47
C ASP A 98 5.85 18.59 -3.96
N GLY A 99 6.29 19.80 -3.58
CA GLY A 99 6.50 20.15 -2.17
C GLY A 99 5.23 20.16 -1.30
N ILE A 100 4.05 20.38 -1.89
CA ILE A 100 2.76 20.24 -1.19
C ILE A 100 2.40 18.76 -1.10
N ALA A 101 2.58 18.01 -2.19
CA ALA A 101 2.29 16.57 -2.25
C ALA A 101 3.16 15.76 -1.25
N GLU A 102 4.43 16.11 -1.10
CA GLU A 102 5.35 15.53 -0.10
C GLU A 102 4.88 15.79 1.34
N LYS A 103 4.44 17.01 1.65
CA LYS A 103 3.87 17.34 2.97
C LYS A 103 2.56 16.60 3.24
N MET A 104 1.70 16.48 2.23
CA MET A 104 0.47 15.67 2.32
C MET A 104 0.81 14.19 2.59
N LEU A 105 1.79 13.65 1.87
CA LEU A 105 2.31 12.30 2.07
C LEU A 105 2.85 12.10 3.50
N GLY A 106 3.73 12.99 3.96
CA GLY A 106 4.32 12.95 5.30
C GLY A 106 3.26 13.04 6.40
N THR A 107 2.30 13.96 6.25
CA THR A 107 1.18 14.13 7.19
C THR A 107 0.33 12.86 7.26
N MET A 108 0.03 12.24 6.11
CA MET A 108 -0.75 10.99 6.07
C MET A 108 0.00 9.83 6.72
N ILE A 109 1.31 9.68 6.46
CA ILE A 109 2.15 8.64 7.07
C ILE A 109 2.16 8.81 8.59
N LEU A 110 2.33 10.03 9.11
CA LEU A 110 2.28 10.31 10.54
C LEU A 110 0.91 10.02 11.14
N ALA A 111 -0.17 10.46 10.50
CA ALA A 111 -1.53 10.21 10.97
C ALA A 111 -1.79 8.69 11.10
N LEU A 112 -1.32 7.89 10.14
CA LEU A 112 -1.42 6.43 10.19
C LEU A 112 -0.54 5.80 11.28
N GLY A 113 0.68 6.31 11.50
CA GLY A 113 1.55 5.88 12.59
C GLY A 113 0.94 6.14 13.97
N ILE A 114 0.42 7.35 14.18
CA ILE A 114 -0.30 7.77 15.39
C ILE A 114 -1.54 6.90 15.60
N TYR A 115 -2.34 6.71 14.55
CA TYR A 115 -3.52 5.86 14.60
C TYR A 115 -3.19 4.42 15.01
N SER A 116 -2.13 3.85 14.41
CA SER A 116 -1.65 2.51 14.78
C SER A 116 -1.28 2.45 16.26
N ARG A 117 -0.58 3.47 16.78
CA ARG A 117 -0.15 3.53 18.18
C ARG A 117 -1.31 3.36 19.16
N PHE A 118 -2.38 4.13 18.98
CA PHE A 118 -3.52 4.13 19.89
C PHE A 118 -4.43 2.89 19.77
N LYS A 119 -4.30 2.10 18.71
CA LYS A 119 -5.25 1.05 18.37
C LYS A 119 -4.63 -0.33 18.58
N THR A 120 -4.82 -0.90 19.76
CA THR A 120 -4.12 -2.11 20.24
C THR A 120 -4.70 -3.44 19.75
N SER A 121 -5.99 -3.50 19.39
CA SER A 121 -6.63 -4.73 18.89
C SER A 121 -7.02 -4.62 17.40
N LEU A 122 -6.36 -5.40 16.56
CA LEU A 122 -6.72 -5.62 15.16
C LEU A 122 -7.52 -6.93 15.10
N GLY A 123 -8.75 -6.88 14.57
CA GLY A 123 -9.78 -7.92 14.68
C GLY A 123 -9.23 -9.34 14.56
N GLN A 124 -9.26 -10.07 15.68
CA GLN A 124 -8.69 -11.41 15.79
C GLN A 124 -9.67 -12.52 15.37
N ALA A 125 -10.97 -12.23 15.33
CA ALA A 125 -12.03 -13.15 14.92
C ALA A 125 -12.97 -12.47 13.91
N GLU A 126 -13.47 -13.23 12.93
CA GLU A 126 -14.46 -12.76 11.97
C GLU A 126 -15.80 -12.52 12.68
N VAL A 127 -16.38 -11.34 12.46
CA VAL A 127 -17.71 -10.98 12.97
C VAL A 127 -18.44 -10.27 11.86
N ILE A 128 -19.37 -10.93 11.19
CA ILE A 128 -20.08 -10.38 10.02
C ILE A 128 -20.74 -9.04 10.40
N ARG A 129 -20.37 -7.98 9.66
CA ARG A 129 -20.92 -6.63 9.81
C ARG A 129 -21.21 -6.04 8.44
N ASN A 130 -22.32 -5.29 8.30
CA ASN A 130 -22.65 -4.51 7.11
C ASN A 130 -22.56 -5.26 5.75
N ARG A 131 -22.76 -6.59 5.73
CA ARG A 131 -22.77 -7.41 4.50
C ARG A 131 -24.16 -7.53 3.87
N HIS A 132 -25.10 -6.66 4.24
CA HIS A 132 -26.41 -6.50 3.60
C HIS A 132 -26.31 -5.53 2.40
N PRO A 133 -27.29 -5.47 1.48
CA PRO A 133 -27.16 -4.71 0.23
C PRO A 133 -26.73 -3.25 0.40
N ILE A 134 -27.35 -2.51 1.33
CA ILE A 134 -27.01 -1.10 1.61
C ILE A 134 -25.58 -0.98 2.18
N GLY A 135 -25.17 -1.89 3.06
CA GLY A 135 -23.83 -1.91 3.62
C GLY A 135 -22.73 -2.14 2.57
N TRP A 136 -23.01 -2.89 1.51
CA TRP A 136 -22.12 -3.00 0.34
C TRP A 136 -22.08 -1.70 -0.47
N VAL A 137 -23.19 -1.01 -0.67
CA VAL A 137 -23.18 0.29 -1.37
C VAL A 137 -22.35 1.32 -0.61
N ILE A 138 -22.61 1.50 0.69
CA ILE A 138 -21.86 2.43 1.55
C ILE A 138 -20.38 2.02 1.63
N GLY A 139 -20.13 0.71 1.73
CA GLY A 139 -18.78 0.16 1.69
C GLY A 139 -18.04 0.54 0.40
N GLY A 140 -18.75 0.56 -0.74
CA GLY A 140 -18.19 0.86 -2.06
C GLY A 140 -17.79 2.32 -2.17
N ILE A 141 -18.62 3.20 -1.62
CA ILE A 141 -18.32 4.64 -1.48
C ILE A 141 -17.08 4.84 -0.61
N GLY A 142 -16.98 4.14 0.53
CA GLY A 142 -15.79 4.18 1.38
C GLY A 142 -14.52 3.71 0.65
N LEU A 143 -14.61 2.62 -0.11
CA LEU A 143 -13.50 2.11 -0.92
C LEU A 143 -13.11 3.05 -2.06
N LEU A 144 -14.05 3.79 -2.63
CA LEU A 144 -13.76 4.82 -3.62
C LEU A 144 -12.88 5.92 -3.00
N PHE A 145 -13.21 6.42 -1.81
CA PHE A 145 -12.38 7.42 -1.13
C PHE A 145 -10.99 6.90 -0.76
N ILE A 146 -10.89 5.65 -0.27
CA ILE A 146 -9.59 5.01 -0.05
C ILE A 146 -8.84 4.83 -1.38
N GLY A 147 -9.56 4.57 -2.47
CA GLY A 147 -9.04 4.54 -3.82
C GLY A 147 -8.42 5.86 -4.25
N ILE A 148 -9.08 7.00 -3.98
CA ILE A 148 -8.53 8.34 -4.24
C ILE A 148 -7.19 8.53 -3.51
N ILE A 149 -7.11 8.09 -2.26
CA ILE A 149 -5.86 8.12 -1.48
C ILE A 149 -4.79 7.21 -2.12
N ASN A 150 -5.17 6.01 -2.59
CA ASN A 150 -4.23 5.11 -3.29
C ASN A 150 -3.73 5.71 -4.61
N GLY A 151 -4.63 6.31 -5.40
CA GLY A 151 -4.30 6.92 -6.68
C GLY A 151 -3.35 8.09 -6.54
N SER A 152 -3.59 8.92 -5.52
CA SER A 152 -2.82 10.14 -5.27
C SER A 152 -1.51 9.87 -4.54
N LEU A 153 -1.59 9.60 -3.23
CA LEU A 153 -0.43 9.51 -2.35
C LEU A 153 0.12 8.09 -2.23
N THR A 154 -0.67 7.07 -2.61
CA THR A 154 -0.43 5.61 -2.57
C THR A 154 -0.09 5.01 -1.19
N ALA A 155 0.58 5.76 -0.33
CA ALA A 155 1.05 5.37 0.97
C ALA A 155 -0.08 4.99 1.92
N GLY A 156 0.06 3.85 2.59
CA GLY A 156 -0.88 3.41 3.62
C GLY A 156 -2.25 2.96 3.13
N SER A 157 -2.57 3.12 1.85
CA SER A 157 -3.86 2.75 1.27
C SER A 157 -4.20 1.26 1.44
N GLY A 158 -3.22 0.36 1.29
CA GLY A 158 -3.45 -1.05 1.56
C GLY A 158 -3.80 -1.31 3.02
N LEU A 159 -3.09 -0.69 3.97
CA LEU A 159 -3.45 -0.76 5.39
C LEU A 159 -4.86 -0.19 5.64
N LEU A 160 -5.22 0.93 5.01
CA LEU A 160 -6.55 1.51 5.11
C LEU A 160 -7.63 0.54 4.60
N VAL A 161 -7.45 -0.09 3.45
CA VAL A 161 -8.38 -1.12 2.94
C VAL A 161 -8.45 -2.31 3.91
N THR A 162 -7.32 -2.82 4.39
CA THR A 162 -7.28 -3.92 5.37
C THR A 162 -8.07 -3.55 6.62
N LEU A 163 -7.85 -2.37 7.19
CA LEU A 163 -8.57 -1.89 8.37
C LEU A 163 -10.06 -1.67 8.09
N PHE A 164 -10.39 -1.16 6.91
CA PHE A 164 -11.77 -0.93 6.48
C PHE A 164 -12.52 -2.26 6.35
N LEU A 165 -11.93 -3.27 5.74
CA LEU A 165 -12.49 -4.62 5.63
C LEU A 165 -12.75 -5.25 7.00
N VAL A 166 -11.81 -5.11 7.93
CA VAL A 166 -11.97 -5.62 9.31
C VAL A 166 -13.06 -4.86 10.07
N ARG A 167 -13.14 -3.54 9.90
CA ARG A 167 -14.05 -2.69 10.69
C ARG A 167 -15.48 -2.66 10.15
N TRP A 168 -15.61 -2.47 8.85
CA TRP A 168 -16.88 -2.26 8.18
C TRP A 168 -17.56 -3.58 7.86
N PHE A 169 -16.82 -4.49 7.20
CA PHE A 169 -17.35 -5.78 6.76
C PHE A 169 -17.10 -6.91 7.77
N GLY A 170 -16.24 -6.67 8.76
CA GLY A 170 -16.02 -7.62 9.85
C GLY A 170 -15.17 -8.84 9.48
N TYR A 171 -14.35 -8.73 8.44
CA TYR A 171 -13.38 -9.78 8.10
C TYR A 171 -12.34 -9.95 9.21
N ASP A 172 -11.80 -11.16 9.37
CA ASP A 172 -10.60 -11.32 10.16
C ASP A 172 -9.41 -10.63 9.48
N TYR A 173 -8.40 -10.28 10.28
CA TYR A 173 -7.27 -9.50 9.78
C TYR A 173 -6.49 -10.23 8.67
N LYS A 174 -6.30 -11.55 8.77
CA LYS A 174 -5.51 -12.30 7.77
C LYS A 174 -6.23 -12.34 6.43
N GLN A 175 -7.54 -12.55 6.44
CA GLN A 175 -8.35 -12.51 5.23
C GLN A 175 -8.39 -11.11 4.62
N ALA A 176 -8.51 -10.06 5.44
CA ALA A 176 -8.47 -8.68 4.96
C ALA A 176 -7.13 -8.35 4.28
N VAL A 177 -6.01 -8.75 4.90
CA VAL A 177 -4.66 -8.60 4.29
C VAL A 177 -4.60 -9.32 2.94
N ALA A 178 -5.09 -10.55 2.86
CA ALA A 178 -5.07 -11.32 1.63
C ALA A 178 -5.86 -10.64 0.50
N TYR A 179 -7.07 -10.11 0.79
CA TYR A 179 -7.81 -9.31 -0.19
C TYR A 179 -7.04 -8.07 -0.62
N THR A 180 -6.45 -7.34 0.33
CA THR A 180 -5.70 -6.12 0.03
C THR A 180 -4.48 -6.39 -0.86
N MET A 181 -3.71 -7.46 -0.62
CA MET A 181 -2.53 -7.76 -1.44
C MET A 181 -2.89 -7.99 -2.91
N ILE A 182 -4.02 -8.64 -3.16
CA ILE A 182 -4.51 -8.87 -4.51
C ILE A 182 -5.14 -7.58 -5.05
N CYS A 183 -6.15 -7.03 -4.38
CA CYS A 183 -6.95 -5.94 -4.94
C CYS A 183 -6.16 -4.63 -5.02
N VAL A 184 -5.49 -4.26 -3.92
CA VAL A 184 -4.73 -3.00 -3.85
C VAL A 184 -3.33 -3.19 -4.42
N GLY A 185 -2.63 -4.22 -3.92
CA GLY A 185 -1.24 -4.49 -4.29
C GLY A 185 -1.06 -4.72 -5.79
N LEU A 186 -1.92 -5.53 -6.40
CA LEU A 186 -1.85 -5.83 -7.83
C LEU A 186 -2.71 -4.87 -8.67
N PHE A 187 -4.03 -4.89 -8.49
CA PHE A 187 -4.93 -4.26 -9.44
C PHE A 187 -4.97 -2.74 -9.31
N TRP A 188 -5.18 -2.19 -8.11
CA TRP A 188 -5.23 -0.73 -7.93
C TRP A 188 -3.89 -0.08 -8.23
N ASN A 189 -2.76 -0.69 -7.83
CA ASN A 189 -1.45 -0.13 -8.19
C ASN A 189 -1.16 -0.23 -9.68
N GLY A 190 -1.58 -1.31 -10.37
CA GLY A 190 -1.47 -1.41 -11.81
C GLY A 190 -2.30 -0.34 -12.53
N ILE A 191 -3.59 -0.24 -12.18
CA ILE A 191 -4.51 0.76 -12.74
C ILE A 191 -4.02 2.18 -12.44
N GLY A 192 -3.63 2.44 -11.19
CA GLY A 192 -3.10 3.74 -10.78
C GLY A 192 -1.77 4.05 -11.45
N GLY A 193 -0.92 3.06 -11.70
CA GLY A 193 0.35 3.26 -12.40
C GLY A 193 0.11 3.71 -13.83
N ILE A 194 -0.81 3.05 -14.53
CA ILE A 194 -1.25 3.47 -15.87
C ILE A 194 -1.85 4.88 -15.82
N ALA A 195 -2.76 5.15 -14.87
CA ALA A 195 -3.44 6.44 -14.76
C ALA A 195 -2.47 7.60 -14.45
N VAL A 196 -1.52 7.40 -13.54
CA VAL A 196 -0.51 8.42 -13.17
C VAL A 196 0.42 8.71 -14.36
N VAL A 197 0.79 7.69 -15.14
CA VAL A 197 1.61 7.85 -16.36
C VAL A 197 0.83 8.60 -17.44
N GLN A 198 -0.44 8.25 -17.65
CA GLN A 198 -1.32 8.96 -18.58
C GLN A 198 -1.57 10.41 -18.17
N ALA A 199 -1.60 10.69 -16.87
CA ALA A 199 -1.71 12.04 -16.32
C ALA A 199 -0.40 12.85 -16.42
N GLY A 200 0.71 12.25 -16.87
CA GLY A 200 1.96 12.96 -17.18
C GLY A 200 3.12 12.70 -16.22
N ALA A 201 2.99 11.81 -15.24
CA ALA A 201 4.10 11.47 -14.35
C ALA A 201 5.05 10.45 -15.03
N PRO A 202 6.33 10.79 -15.21
CA PRO A 202 7.28 9.90 -15.87
C PRO A 202 7.70 8.75 -14.96
N ILE A 203 8.27 7.70 -15.55
CA ILE A 203 8.78 6.53 -14.82
C ILE A 203 10.29 6.50 -14.87
N HIS A 204 10.93 6.27 -13.74
CA HIS A 204 12.38 6.09 -13.67
C HIS A 204 12.78 4.64 -14.02
N TRP A 205 12.82 4.34 -15.32
CA TRP A 205 13.03 3.00 -15.85
C TRP A 205 14.31 2.31 -15.35
N ALA A 206 15.40 3.05 -15.14
CA ALA A 206 16.67 2.47 -14.72
C ALA A 206 16.60 1.84 -13.32
N TRP A 207 15.68 2.26 -12.46
CA TRP A 207 15.54 1.73 -11.10
C TRP A 207 14.56 0.56 -11.02
N LEU A 208 13.68 0.42 -12.03
CA LEU A 208 12.62 -0.58 -12.01
C LEU A 208 13.11 -2.03 -11.87
N PRO A 209 14.18 -2.52 -12.54
CA PRO A 209 14.60 -3.91 -12.39
C PRO A 209 14.92 -4.28 -10.93
N VAL A 210 15.65 -3.40 -10.25
CA VAL A 210 16.00 -3.56 -8.83
C VAL A 210 14.74 -3.51 -7.96
N LEU A 211 13.88 -2.53 -8.21
CA LEU A 211 12.66 -2.35 -7.44
C LEU A 211 11.67 -3.49 -7.63
N LEU A 212 11.46 -3.98 -8.85
CA LEU A 212 10.58 -5.11 -9.15
C LEU A 212 11.06 -6.37 -8.41
N LEU A 213 12.36 -6.66 -8.46
CA LEU A 213 12.95 -7.80 -7.77
C LEU A 213 12.81 -7.66 -6.24
N SER A 214 13.22 -6.52 -5.68
CA SER A 214 13.17 -6.29 -4.24
C SER A 214 11.73 -6.24 -3.72
N SER A 215 10.79 -5.67 -4.49
CA SER A 215 9.38 -5.59 -4.14
C SER A 215 8.72 -6.97 -4.18
N PHE A 216 8.99 -7.78 -5.20
CA PHE A 216 8.49 -9.16 -5.27
C PHE A 216 8.99 -9.99 -4.09
N LEU A 217 10.31 -10.00 -3.87
CA LEU A 217 10.92 -10.74 -2.76
C LEU A 217 10.40 -10.25 -1.41
N GLY A 218 10.31 -8.93 -1.22
CA GLY A 218 9.78 -8.33 0.01
C GLY A 218 8.32 -8.69 0.24
N GLY A 219 7.50 -8.70 -0.82
CA GLY A 219 6.11 -9.14 -0.75
C GLY A 219 5.98 -10.59 -0.30
N SER A 220 6.74 -11.49 -0.93
CA SER A 220 6.73 -12.90 -0.55
C SER A 220 7.24 -13.14 0.88
N LEU A 221 8.36 -12.50 1.26
CA LEU A 221 8.96 -12.61 2.59
C LEU A 221 8.03 -12.05 3.67
N GLY A 222 7.42 -10.88 3.45
CA GLY A 222 6.53 -10.25 4.40
C GLY A 222 5.22 -11.02 4.58
N ALA A 223 4.64 -11.54 3.50
CA ALA A 223 3.47 -12.42 3.57
C ALA A 223 3.78 -13.73 4.31
N TRP A 224 4.96 -14.33 4.06
CA TRP A 224 5.42 -15.50 4.80
C TRP A 224 5.62 -15.19 6.29
N ALA A 225 6.31 -14.10 6.61
CA ALA A 225 6.57 -13.65 7.97
C ALA A 225 5.28 -13.34 8.75
N ALA A 226 4.23 -12.85 8.09
CA ALA A 226 2.91 -12.60 8.69
C ALA A 226 2.24 -13.86 9.26
N THR A 227 2.64 -15.04 8.78
CA THR A 227 2.14 -16.32 9.32
C THR A 227 2.93 -16.81 10.54
N ARG A 228 4.14 -16.27 10.78
CA ARG A 228 5.10 -16.75 11.77
C ARG A 228 5.28 -15.82 12.97
N TYR A 229 5.16 -14.51 12.77
CA TYR A 229 5.34 -13.52 13.83
C TYR A 229 4.02 -13.11 14.49
N SER A 230 4.12 -12.68 15.75
CA SER A 230 2.95 -12.17 16.48
C SER A 230 2.55 -10.78 16.00
N ASN A 231 1.25 -10.48 16.05
CA ASN A 231 0.70 -9.17 15.68
C ASN A 231 1.37 -7.99 16.41
N ARG A 232 1.91 -8.22 17.62
CA ARG A 232 2.61 -7.20 18.41
C ARG A 232 3.93 -6.78 17.78
N VAL A 233 4.74 -7.73 17.30
CA VAL A 233 6.04 -7.45 16.67
C VAL A 233 5.84 -6.65 15.38
N ILE A 234 4.86 -7.06 14.58
CA ILE A 234 4.48 -6.39 13.33
C ILE A 234 4.09 -4.94 13.59
N LYS A 235 3.25 -4.72 14.60
CA LYS A 235 2.76 -3.39 14.99
C LYS A 235 3.88 -2.45 15.42
N VAL A 236 4.82 -2.93 16.24
CA VAL A 236 5.95 -2.11 16.73
C VAL A 236 6.89 -1.72 15.59
N ALA A 237 7.26 -2.66 14.72
CA ALA A 237 8.10 -2.37 13.57
C ALA A 237 7.45 -1.32 12.63
N PHE A 238 6.14 -1.44 12.41
CA PHE A 238 5.36 -0.48 11.64
C PHE A 238 5.35 0.92 12.27
N GLU A 239 5.07 1.02 13.58
CA GLU A 239 5.03 2.29 14.31
C GLU A 239 6.37 3.03 14.21
N ILE A 240 7.48 2.38 14.55
CA ILE A 240 8.82 2.99 14.54
C ILE A 240 9.13 3.60 13.17
N LEU A 241 8.89 2.84 12.11
CA LEU A 241 9.30 3.24 10.77
C LEU A 241 8.37 4.31 10.16
N THR A 242 7.07 4.27 10.43
CA THR A 242 6.14 5.32 10.01
C THR A 242 6.41 6.65 10.70
N PHE A 243 6.76 6.65 12.00
CA PHE A 243 7.18 7.87 12.69
C PHE A 243 8.48 8.44 12.10
N ALA A 244 9.50 7.60 11.91
CA ALA A 244 10.79 8.06 11.37
C ALA A 244 10.65 8.67 9.97
N VAL A 245 9.94 7.99 9.07
CA VAL A 245 9.74 8.46 7.69
C VAL A 245 8.83 9.67 7.63
N GLY A 246 7.73 9.65 8.39
CA GLY A 246 6.76 10.74 8.41
C GLY A 246 7.36 12.06 8.92
N ILE A 247 8.19 12.02 9.97
CA ILE A 247 8.90 13.22 10.46
C ILE A 247 9.86 13.76 9.40
N LYS A 248 10.64 12.87 8.77
CA LYS A 248 11.63 13.28 7.75
C LYS A 248 11.01 13.91 6.50
N LEU A 249 9.75 13.59 6.16
CA LEU A 249 9.05 14.25 5.04
C LEU A 249 8.52 15.65 5.39
N LEU A 250 8.44 16.00 6.68
CA LEU A 250 7.90 17.29 7.13
C LEU A 250 8.99 18.33 7.48
N VAL A 251 10.24 17.88 7.64
CA VAL A 251 11.41 18.69 7.99
C VAL A 251 12.32 18.79 6.78
#